data_AF-A0A355T485-F1
#
_entry.id   AF-A0A355T485-F1
#
_cell.length_a   1.000
_cell.length_b   1.000
_cell.length_c   1.000
_cell.angle_alpha   90.00
_cell.angle_beta   90.00
_cell.angle_gamma   90.00
#
_symmetry.space_group_name_H-M   'P 1'
#
loop_
_entity.id
_entity.type
_entity.pdbx_description
1 polymer ?
#
loop_
_entity_poly.entity_id
_entity_poly.type
_entity_poly.pdbx_seq_one_letter_code
_entity_poly.pdbx_strand_id
1 'polypeptide(L)'
;MNDHWTLDDIEWAQFDAAKVDEDLLAAIKAAALVEANAGDYVLYLLNVFSDRPDVCASIEQWGREEEQHGAALARWAEHADPTFSFERSLERFKEIYRIPVGAEESVRGSRVGEMIARCVVESGTSSFYTAIKEATEEPVLQDIARRIAADEFRHYKLFYDTLQKLDETPTLWERAKVALLRVNEADDDELASAYYAANTSKGDGVVYDRKKFAAAYEARALGLYKRHHTNRAISMIAKAVGIAPHGRFMRMLEPIVWKVWQRRTRKAQAVAA
;
A
#
# COMPACT_ATOMS: atom_id res chain seq x y z
N MET A 1 12.20 13.11 -21.72
CA MET A 1 12.02 13.07 -20.27
C MET A 1 10.52 13.26 -20.07
N ASN A 2 9.81 12.23 -19.62
CA ASN A 2 8.44 12.43 -19.17
C ASN A 2 8.59 12.90 -17.73
N ASP A 3 8.32 14.17 -17.49
CA ASP A 3 8.35 14.73 -16.13
C ASP A 3 7.34 13.93 -15.28
N HIS A 4 7.84 13.35 -14.20
CA HIS A 4 7.01 12.74 -13.16
C HIS A 4 6.26 13.88 -12.44
N TRP A 5 5.04 13.62 -11.99
CA TRP A 5 4.23 14.67 -11.37
C TRP A 5 4.82 15.05 -10.02
N THR A 6 4.52 16.25 -9.55
CA THR A 6 4.92 16.78 -8.25
C THR A 6 3.69 17.30 -7.51
N LEU A 7 3.86 17.71 -6.24
CA LEU A 7 2.76 18.31 -5.49
C LEU A 7 2.21 19.60 -6.15
N ASP A 8 3.00 20.29 -6.97
CA ASP A 8 2.58 21.51 -7.67
C ASP A 8 1.68 21.22 -8.87
N ASP A 9 1.65 19.97 -9.37
CA ASP A 9 0.76 19.55 -10.45
C ASP A 9 -0.66 19.22 -9.96
N ILE A 10 -0.90 19.26 -8.65
CA ILE A 10 -2.21 19.01 -8.03
C ILE A 10 -2.96 20.33 -7.91
N GLU A 11 -4.21 20.36 -8.41
CA GLU A 11 -5.08 21.53 -8.37
C GLU A 11 -5.70 21.76 -6.98
N TRP A 12 -4.86 22.09 -5.98
CA TRP A 12 -5.24 22.26 -4.58
C TRP A 12 -6.39 23.25 -4.35
N ALA A 13 -6.57 24.23 -5.24
CA ALA A 13 -7.67 25.18 -5.17
C ALA A 13 -9.06 24.55 -5.37
N GLN A 14 -9.14 23.32 -5.88
CA GLN A 14 -10.39 22.57 -6.03
C GLN A 14 -10.81 21.84 -4.75
N PHE A 15 -10.01 21.91 -3.67
CA PHE A 15 -10.32 21.26 -2.41
C PHE A 15 -11.68 21.71 -1.87
N ASP A 16 -12.54 20.74 -1.54
CA ASP A 16 -13.89 21.01 -1.03
C ASP A 16 -14.14 20.26 0.28
N ALA A 17 -14.03 21.00 1.40
CA ALA A 17 -14.24 20.46 2.74
C ALA A 17 -15.63 19.81 2.93
N ALA A 18 -16.65 20.26 2.20
CA ALA A 18 -18.01 19.71 2.31
C ALA A 18 -18.13 18.30 1.70
N LYS A 19 -17.15 17.87 0.91
CA LYS A 19 -17.11 16.55 0.26
C LYS A 19 -16.12 15.58 0.91
N VAL A 20 -15.51 15.97 2.01
CA VAL A 20 -14.65 15.09 2.80
C VAL A 20 -15.52 14.07 3.53
N ASP A 21 -15.24 12.80 3.27
CA ASP A 21 -15.78 11.68 4.06
C ASP A 21 -14.87 11.45 5.27
N GLU A 22 -15.41 11.54 6.49
CA GLU A 22 -14.63 11.41 7.74
C GLU A 22 -14.01 10.01 7.92
N ASP A 23 -14.70 8.96 7.49
CA ASP A 23 -14.20 7.60 7.56
C ASP A 23 -13.05 7.40 6.57
N LEU A 24 -13.17 7.96 5.37
CA LEU A 24 -12.09 7.96 4.40
C LEU A 24 -10.90 8.79 4.90
N LEU A 25 -11.13 9.97 5.48
CA LEU A 25 -10.08 10.82 6.05
C LEU A 25 -9.22 10.06 7.06
N ALA A 26 -9.83 9.30 7.97
CA ALA A 26 -9.09 8.50 8.95
C ALA A 26 -8.17 7.45 8.30
N ALA A 27 -8.63 6.83 7.20
CA ALA A 27 -7.83 5.90 6.42
C ALA A 27 -6.71 6.59 5.62
N ILE A 28 -6.97 7.77 5.05
CA ILE A 28 -5.98 8.54 4.28
C ILE A 28 -4.86 9.06 5.17
N LYS A 29 -5.16 9.52 6.39
CA LYS A 29 -4.10 9.89 7.35
C LYS A 29 -3.16 8.73 7.64
N ALA A 30 -3.70 7.51 7.80
CA ALA A 30 -2.90 6.31 8.00
C ALA A 30 -2.07 5.96 6.75
N ALA A 31 -2.68 6.01 5.56
CA ALA A 31 -2.00 5.76 4.30
C ALA A 31 -0.82 6.73 4.09
N ALA A 32 -1.00 8.02 4.39
CA ALA A 32 0.07 9.01 4.30
C ALA A 32 1.32 8.62 5.11
N LEU A 33 1.14 8.04 6.30
CA LEU A 33 2.26 7.59 7.14
C LEU A 33 2.96 6.36 6.55
N VAL A 34 2.20 5.42 5.98
CA VAL A 34 2.75 4.19 5.38
C VAL A 34 3.54 4.50 4.13
N GLU A 35 3.00 5.30 3.20
CA GLU A 35 3.73 5.67 1.97
C GLU A 35 5.03 6.43 2.31
N ALA A 36 4.97 7.32 3.31
CA ALA A 36 6.15 8.06 3.76
C ALA A 36 7.19 7.21 4.53
N ASN A 37 6.88 5.95 4.82
CA ASN A 37 7.77 5.03 5.53
C ASN A 37 8.44 4.01 4.59
N ALA A 38 8.46 4.27 3.29
CA ALA A 38 9.17 3.43 2.32
C ALA A 38 10.69 3.35 2.54
N GLY A 39 11.30 4.33 3.23
CA GLY A 39 12.75 4.43 3.41
C GLY A 39 13.42 3.18 4.01
N ASP A 40 12.80 2.56 5.02
CA ASP A 40 13.36 1.32 5.60
C ASP A 40 13.33 0.16 4.58
N TYR A 41 12.27 0.07 3.76
CA TYR A 41 12.18 -0.93 2.70
C TYR A 41 13.18 -0.68 1.57
N VAL A 42 13.43 0.59 1.23
CA VAL A 42 14.47 0.99 0.28
C VAL A 42 15.82 0.51 0.78
N LEU A 43 16.21 0.85 2.01
CA LEU A 43 17.48 0.44 2.60
C LEU A 43 17.64 -1.08 2.62
N TYR A 44 16.58 -1.79 3.04
CA TYR A 44 16.57 -3.24 3.03
C TYR A 44 16.83 -3.83 1.64
N LEU A 45 16.10 -3.36 0.62
CA LEU A 45 16.26 -3.90 -0.73
C LEU A 45 17.61 -3.50 -1.35
N LEU A 46 18.15 -2.31 -1.04
CA LEU A 46 19.49 -1.92 -1.47
C LEU A 46 20.56 -2.86 -0.94
N ASN A 47 20.41 -3.35 0.30
CA ASN A 47 21.33 -4.35 0.85
C ASN A 47 21.23 -5.69 0.10
N VAL A 48 20.00 -6.19 -0.11
CA VAL A 48 19.75 -7.46 -0.81
C VAL A 48 20.24 -7.45 -2.25
N PHE A 49 20.17 -6.30 -2.92
CA PHE A 49 20.55 -6.10 -4.33
C PHE A 49 21.86 -5.32 -4.50
N SER A 50 22.73 -5.28 -3.49
CA SER A 50 23.95 -4.47 -3.46
C SER A 50 24.94 -4.70 -4.62
N ASP A 51 24.89 -5.87 -5.27
CA ASP A 51 25.66 -6.25 -6.46
C ASP A 51 24.97 -5.89 -7.79
N ARG A 52 23.79 -5.25 -7.75
CA ARG A 52 22.97 -4.89 -8.91
C ARG A 52 22.68 -3.39 -8.98
N PRO A 53 23.66 -2.57 -9.42
CA PRO A 53 23.50 -1.10 -9.48
C PRO A 53 22.29 -0.63 -10.31
N ASP A 54 21.93 -1.39 -11.36
CA ASP A 54 20.76 -1.10 -12.20
C ASP A 54 19.44 -1.25 -11.43
N VAL A 55 19.37 -2.23 -10.54
CA VAL A 55 18.22 -2.46 -9.66
C VAL A 55 18.21 -1.43 -8.53
N CYS A 56 19.34 -1.16 -7.90
CA CYS A 56 19.46 -0.15 -6.84
C CYS A 56 18.96 1.23 -7.29
N ALA A 57 19.38 1.71 -8.45
CA ALA A 57 18.94 3.01 -8.97
C ALA A 57 17.41 3.06 -9.19
N SER A 58 16.80 1.94 -9.58
CA SER A 58 15.36 1.82 -9.76
C SER A 58 14.62 1.85 -8.42
N ILE A 59 15.19 1.22 -7.39
CA ILE A 59 14.63 1.17 -6.03
C ILE A 59 14.73 2.53 -5.34
N GLU A 60 15.82 3.27 -5.53
CA GLU A 60 15.95 4.63 -5.01
C GLU A 60 14.95 5.59 -5.66
N GLN A 61 14.71 5.44 -6.97
CA GLN A 61 13.68 6.21 -7.66
C GLN A 61 12.29 5.88 -7.12
N TRP A 62 11.97 4.60 -6.99
CA TRP A 62 10.73 4.14 -6.36
C TRP A 62 10.55 4.77 -4.97
N GLY A 63 11.57 4.73 -4.10
CA GLY A 63 11.52 5.32 -2.77
C GLY A 63 11.18 6.82 -2.75
N ARG A 64 11.71 7.60 -3.70
CA ARG A 64 11.37 9.03 -3.84
C ARG A 64 9.92 9.24 -4.27
N GLU A 65 9.39 8.37 -5.11
CA GLU A 65 7.99 8.42 -5.55
C GLU A 65 7.05 8.08 -4.39
N GLU A 66 7.36 7.07 -3.56
CA GLU A 66 6.61 6.74 -2.35
C GLU A 66 6.58 7.87 -1.31
N GLU A 67 7.72 8.53 -1.06
CA GLU A 67 7.79 9.71 -0.19
C GLU A 67 6.88 10.85 -0.70
N GLN A 68 6.82 11.03 -2.03
CA GLN A 68 5.94 12.00 -2.65
C GLN A 68 4.46 11.64 -2.48
N HIS A 69 4.11 10.35 -2.56
CA HIS A 69 2.75 9.88 -2.31
C HIS A 69 2.32 10.21 -0.89
N GLY A 70 3.17 9.88 0.08
CA GLY A 70 2.96 10.23 1.49
C GLY A 70 2.76 11.73 1.70
N ALA A 71 3.60 12.57 1.08
CA ALA A 71 3.48 14.02 1.16
C ALA A 71 2.18 14.58 0.55
N ALA A 72 1.74 14.03 -0.59
CA ALA A 72 0.48 14.45 -1.21
C ALA A 72 -0.73 14.11 -0.33
N LEU A 73 -0.78 12.90 0.22
CA LEU A 73 -1.85 12.46 1.12
C LEU A 73 -1.84 13.23 2.43
N ALA A 74 -0.65 13.50 2.99
CA ALA A 74 -0.46 14.30 4.18
C ALA A 74 -1.03 15.71 4.01
N ARG A 75 -0.67 16.39 2.93
CA ARG A 75 -1.15 17.75 2.64
C ARG A 75 -2.67 17.78 2.46
N TRP A 76 -3.24 16.79 1.77
CA TRP A 76 -4.69 16.66 1.68
C TRP A 76 -5.34 16.46 3.06
N ALA A 77 -4.78 15.59 3.89
CA ALA A 77 -5.32 15.30 5.21
C ALA A 77 -5.23 16.50 6.16
N GLU A 78 -4.18 17.33 6.08
CA GLU A 78 -4.05 18.58 6.85
C GLU A 78 -5.01 19.68 6.36
N HIS A 79 -5.38 19.69 5.07
CA HIS A 79 -6.47 20.55 4.57
C HIS A 79 -7.84 20.09 5.09
N ALA A 80 -8.07 18.78 5.15
CA ALA A 80 -9.32 18.19 5.61
C ALA A 80 -9.50 18.24 7.14
N ASP A 81 -8.41 18.13 7.90
CA ASP A 81 -8.40 18.28 9.35
C ASP A 81 -7.23 19.18 9.77
N PRO A 82 -7.47 20.48 10.01
CA PRO A 82 -6.45 21.42 10.45
C PRO A 82 -5.83 21.09 11.81
N THR A 83 -6.38 20.14 12.57
CA THR A 83 -5.82 19.69 13.86
C THR A 83 -4.83 18.52 13.70
N PHE A 84 -4.88 17.83 12.55
CA PHE A 84 -3.93 16.79 12.20
C PHE A 84 -2.54 17.40 11.93
N SER A 85 -1.50 16.67 12.30
CA SER A 85 -0.11 17.04 12.00
C SER A 85 0.60 15.79 11.52
N PHE A 86 0.93 15.79 10.23
CA PHE A 86 1.57 14.66 9.60
C PHE A 86 2.94 14.36 10.23
N GLU A 87 3.76 15.38 10.45
CA GLU A 87 5.09 15.25 11.05
C GLU A 87 5.05 14.52 12.41
N ARG A 88 4.21 15.00 13.35
CA ARG A 88 4.10 14.39 14.69
C ARG A 88 3.57 12.96 14.62
N SER A 89 2.60 12.70 13.74
CA SER A 89 2.05 11.36 13.56
C SER A 89 3.06 10.40 12.92
N LEU A 90 3.90 10.87 11.99
CA LEU A 90 4.96 10.09 11.36
C LEU A 90 6.07 9.73 12.35
N GLU A 91 6.50 10.68 13.18
CA GLU A 91 7.46 10.41 14.25
C GLU A 91 6.96 9.32 15.19
N ARG A 92 5.71 9.46 15.66
CA ARG A 92 5.09 8.45 16.53
C ARG A 92 4.94 7.10 15.85
N PHE A 93 4.59 7.07 14.56
CA PHE A 93 4.50 5.83 13.81
C PHE A 93 5.86 5.10 13.76
N LYS A 94 6.96 5.83 13.49
CA LYS A 94 8.33 5.30 13.47
C LYS A 94 8.87 4.87 14.85
N GLU A 95 8.24 5.31 15.94
CA GLU A 95 8.50 4.79 17.29
C GLU A 95 7.84 3.41 17.52
N ILE A 96 6.69 3.16 16.89
CA ILE A 96 5.88 1.95 17.09
C ILE A 96 6.28 0.84 16.13
N TYR A 97 6.44 1.18 14.85
CA TYR A 97 6.71 0.23 13.78
C TYR A 97 8.08 0.45 13.16
N ARG A 98 8.88 -0.62 13.10
CA ARG A 98 10.19 -0.67 12.45
C ARG A 98 10.40 -2.04 11.85
N ILE A 99 10.99 -2.09 10.66
CA ILE A 99 11.43 -3.35 10.06
C ILE A 99 12.93 -3.57 10.28
N PRO A 100 13.40 -4.83 10.27
CA PRO A 100 14.83 -5.10 10.34
C PRO A 100 15.53 -4.67 9.03
N VAL A 101 16.19 -3.51 9.02
CA VAL A 101 16.88 -2.97 7.83
C VAL A 101 18.28 -3.56 7.60
N GLY A 102 18.86 -4.24 8.59
CA GLY A 102 20.24 -4.75 8.55
C GLY A 102 20.43 -6.12 7.91
N ALA A 103 19.40 -6.69 7.28
CA ALA A 103 19.52 -7.97 6.59
C ALA A 103 20.17 -7.78 5.22
N GLU A 104 21.29 -8.47 5.01
CA GLU A 104 22.00 -8.51 3.71
C GLU A 104 21.44 -9.59 2.78
N GLU A 105 20.75 -10.59 3.35
CA GLU A 105 20.10 -11.66 2.61
C GLU A 105 18.57 -11.48 2.56
N SER A 106 17.94 -12.09 1.55
CA SER A 106 16.50 -12.08 1.37
C SER A 106 15.77 -12.79 2.53
N VAL A 107 14.84 -12.10 3.19
CA VAL A 107 13.93 -12.70 4.19
C VAL A 107 12.77 -13.46 3.53
N ARG A 108 12.61 -13.29 2.22
CA ARG A 108 11.70 -14.06 1.35
C ARG A 108 12.39 -15.26 0.70
N GLY A 109 13.62 -15.58 1.13
CA GLY A 109 14.41 -16.73 0.72
C GLY A 109 15.08 -16.63 -0.66
N SER A 110 14.81 -15.58 -1.43
CA SER A 110 15.32 -15.37 -2.79
C SER A 110 15.07 -13.94 -3.24
N ARG A 111 15.91 -13.38 -4.11
CA ARG A 111 15.67 -12.05 -4.71
C ARG A 111 14.39 -12.06 -5.56
N VAL A 112 14.10 -13.19 -6.20
CA VAL A 112 12.81 -13.42 -6.87
C VAL A 112 11.65 -13.30 -5.89
N GLY A 113 11.79 -13.87 -4.70
CA GLY A 113 10.84 -13.74 -3.60
C GLY A 113 10.62 -12.28 -3.21
N GLU A 114 11.67 -11.48 -3.06
CA GLU A 114 11.53 -10.05 -2.76
C GLU A 114 10.74 -9.29 -3.84
N MET A 115 11.05 -9.52 -5.12
CA MET A 115 10.34 -8.87 -6.21
C MET A 115 8.87 -9.31 -6.30
N ILE A 116 8.55 -10.58 -6.01
CA ILE A 116 7.17 -11.06 -5.94
C ILE A 116 6.44 -10.39 -4.77
N ALA A 117 7.08 -10.28 -3.60
CA ALA A 117 6.49 -9.61 -2.45
C ALA A 117 6.16 -8.15 -2.77
N ARG A 118 7.05 -7.42 -3.45
CA ARG A 118 6.77 -6.05 -3.93
C ARG A 118 5.64 -6.01 -4.95
N CYS A 119 5.65 -6.90 -5.95
CA CYS A 119 4.54 -7.00 -6.90
C CYS A 119 3.18 -7.22 -6.23
N VAL A 120 3.12 -7.96 -5.11
CA VAL A 120 1.89 -8.15 -4.33
C VAL A 120 1.44 -6.85 -3.68
N VAL A 121 2.35 -6.11 -3.06
CA VAL A 121 2.08 -4.80 -2.45
C VAL A 121 1.56 -3.83 -3.50
N GLU A 122 2.31 -3.62 -4.57
CA GLU A 122 1.92 -2.63 -5.60
C GLU A 122 0.61 -2.99 -6.31
N SER A 123 0.30 -4.29 -6.42
CA SER A 123 -1.01 -4.74 -6.92
C SER A 123 -2.15 -4.38 -5.97
N GLY A 124 -1.92 -4.51 -4.66
CA GLY A 124 -2.86 -4.13 -3.61
C GLY A 124 -3.04 -2.62 -3.55
N THR A 125 -1.95 -1.86 -3.47
CA THR A 125 -1.93 -0.40 -3.38
C THR A 125 -2.53 0.26 -4.63
N SER A 126 -2.20 -0.21 -5.84
CA SER A 126 -2.84 0.27 -7.09
C SER A 126 -4.35 0.07 -7.07
N SER A 127 -4.82 -1.09 -6.61
CA SER A 127 -6.25 -1.38 -6.47
C SER A 127 -6.92 -0.55 -5.37
N PHE A 128 -6.21 -0.26 -4.27
CA PHE A 128 -6.71 0.57 -3.18
C PHE A 128 -6.95 2.01 -3.62
N TYR A 129 -5.96 2.66 -4.25
CA TYR A 129 -6.14 4.02 -4.75
C TYR A 129 -7.11 4.10 -5.92
N THR A 130 -7.21 3.05 -6.74
CA THR A 130 -8.31 2.97 -7.73
C THR A 130 -9.68 2.97 -7.02
N ALA A 131 -9.82 2.23 -5.92
CA ALA A 131 -11.05 2.19 -5.14
C ALA A 131 -11.37 3.54 -4.49
N ILE A 132 -10.36 4.22 -3.90
CA ILE A 132 -10.50 5.56 -3.34
C ILE A 132 -10.97 6.54 -4.42
N LYS A 133 -10.28 6.57 -5.57
CA LYS A 133 -10.60 7.46 -6.71
C LYS A 133 -12.07 7.31 -7.15
N GLU A 134 -12.58 6.07 -7.19
CA GLU A 134 -13.95 5.77 -7.60
C GLU A 134 -15.00 6.01 -6.51
N ALA A 135 -14.60 6.10 -5.24
CA ALA A 135 -15.50 6.21 -4.10
C ALA A 135 -15.61 7.64 -3.55
N THR A 136 -14.53 8.42 -3.58
CA THR A 136 -14.52 9.79 -3.06
C THR A 136 -15.24 10.76 -3.98
N GLU A 137 -15.91 11.74 -3.39
CA GLU A 137 -16.48 12.90 -4.09
C GLU A 137 -15.57 14.13 -4.01
N GLU A 138 -14.53 14.10 -3.16
CA GLU A 138 -13.59 15.22 -2.97
C GLU A 138 -12.63 15.30 -4.18
N PRO A 139 -12.64 16.40 -4.96
CA PRO A 139 -11.91 16.48 -6.23
C PRO A 139 -10.40 16.30 -6.11
N VAL A 140 -9.78 16.85 -5.06
CA VAL A 140 -8.32 16.79 -4.89
C VAL A 140 -7.88 15.39 -4.49
N LEU A 141 -8.60 14.71 -3.59
CA LEU A 141 -8.35 13.32 -3.24
C LEU A 141 -8.53 12.41 -4.44
N GLN A 142 -9.54 12.66 -5.27
CA GLN A 142 -9.73 11.90 -6.50
C GLN A 142 -8.52 12.04 -7.44
N ASP A 143 -7.96 13.24 -7.60
CA ASP A 143 -6.78 13.45 -8.43
C ASP A 143 -5.52 12.78 -7.85
N ILE A 144 -5.29 12.92 -6.54
CA ILE A 144 -4.18 12.28 -5.84
C ILE A 144 -4.26 10.76 -6.00
N ALA A 145 -5.41 10.16 -5.69
CA ALA A 145 -5.60 8.71 -5.80
C ALA A 145 -5.44 8.23 -7.25
N ARG A 146 -5.83 9.02 -8.25
CA ARG A 146 -5.60 8.71 -9.68
C ARG A 146 -4.11 8.67 -10.02
N ARG A 147 -3.32 9.63 -9.52
CA ARG A 147 -1.87 9.72 -9.76
C ARG A 147 -1.14 8.58 -9.09
N ILE A 148 -1.39 8.36 -7.80
CA ILE A 148 -0.79 7.28 -7.03
C ILE A 148 -1.13 5.92 -7.66
N ALA A 149 -2.41 5.65 -7.97
CA ALA A 149 -2.79 4.38 -8.62
C ALA A 149 -2.05 4.11 -9.95
N ALA A 150 -1.71 5.17 -10.70
CA ALA A 150 -0.94 5.06 -11.93
C ALA A 150 0.56 4.81 -11.66
N ASP A 151 1.12 5.44 -10.63
CA ASP A 151 2.49 5.19 -10.16
C ASP A 151 2.62 3.76 -9.65
N GLU A 152 1.69 3.27 -8.82
CA GLU A 152 1.72 1.88 -8.33
C GLU A 152 1.68 0.85 -9.46
N PHE A 153 0.98 1.17 -10.54
CA PHE A 153 0.99 0.31 -11.72
C PHE A 153 2.36 0.31 -12.41
N ARG A 154 3.09 1.44 -12.41
CA ARG A 154 4.47 1.53 -12.90
C ARG A 154 5.45 0.87 -11.95
N HIS A 155 5.27 1.00 -10.63
CA HIS A 155 6.04 0.31 -9.59
C HIS A 155 5.90 -1.21 -9.75
N TYR A 156 4.67 -1.70 -9.88
CA TYR A 156 4.42 -3.11 -10.20
C TYR A 156 5.19 -3.55 -11.44
N LYS A 157 5.16 -2.77 -12.52
CA LYS A 157 5.87 -3.10 -13.75
C LYS A 157 7.39 -3.10 -13.54
N LEU A 158 7.94 -2.16 -12.79
CA LEU A 158 9.35 -2.08 -12.42
C LEU A 158 9.79 -3.35 -11.69
N PHE A 159 9.08 -3.76 -10.65
CA PHE A 159 9.40 -4.98 -9.90
C PHE A 159 9.19 -6.24 -10.73
N TYR A 160 8.14 -6.28 -11.55
CA TYR A 160 7.88 -7.41 -12.44
C TYR A 160 8.95 -7.57 -13.52
N ASP A 161 9.39 -6.47 -14.15
CA ASP A 161 10.46 -6.51 -15.15
C ASP A 161 11.80 -6.87 -14.52
N THR A 162 12.06 -6.41 -13.29
CA THR A 162 13.24 -6.81 -12.51
C THR A 162 13.20 -8.30 -12.21
N LEU A 163 12.05 -8.81 -11.74
CA LEU A 163 11.80 -10.23 -11.52
C LEU A 163 12.11 -11.08 -12.76
N GLN A 164 11.77 -10.63 -13.97
CA GLN A 164 12.04 -11.38 -15.21
C GLN A 164 13.53 -11.42 -15.59
N LYS A 165 14.37 -10.57 -15.00
CA LYS A 165 15.81 -10.47 -15.30
C LYS A 165 16.70 -11.16 -14.25
N LEU A 166 16.10 -11.78 -13.25
CA LEU A 166 16.85 -12.53 -12.23
C LEU A 166 17.08 -13.97 -12.71
N ASP A 167 18.29 -14.48 -12.48
CA ASP A 167 18.68 -15.85 -12.88
C ASP A 167 18.17 -16.92 -11.90
N GLU A 168 17.68 -16.53 -10.73
CA GLU A 168 17.11 -17.43 -9.74
C GLU A 168 15.81 -18.05 -10.27
N THR A 169 15.68 -19.38 -10.17
CA THR A 169 14.51 -20.12 -10.67
C THR A 169 13.77 -20.85 -9.54
N PRO A 170 13.15 -20.13 -8.58
CA PRO A 170 12.34 -20.79 -7.56
C PRO A 170 11.12 -21.46 -8.21
N THR A 171 10.68 -22.55 -7.59
CA THR A 171 9.51 -23.30 -8.01
C THR A 171 8.24 -22.46 -7.93
N LEU A 172 7.22 -22.82 -8.71
CA LEU A 172 5.91 -22.18 -8.64
C LEU A 172 5.33 -22.19 -7.22
N TRP A 173 5.63 -23.22 -6.43
CA TRP A 173 5.20 -23.33 -5.04
C TRP A 173 5.86 -22.28 -4.15
N GLU A 174 7.17 -22.08 -4.26
CA GLU A 174 7.88 -21.07 -3.48
C GLU A 174 7.37 -19.66 -3.81
N ARG A 175 7.17 -19.37 -5.10
CA ARG A 175 6.59 -18.11 -5.58
C ARG A 175 5.18 -17.89 -5.02
N ALA A 176 4.33 -18.92 -5.09
CA ALA A 176 2.97 -18.87 -4.55
C ALA A 176 2.95 -18.72 -3.02
N LYS A 177 3.89 -19.37 -2.32
CA LYS A 177 4.06 -19.26 -0.87
C LYS A 177 4.43 -17.84 -0.48
N VAL A 178 5.39 -17.22 -1.15
CA VAL A 178 5.76 -15.81 -0.91
C VAL A 178 4.56 -14.90 -1.13
N ALA A 179 3.84 -15.06 -2.24
CA ALA A 179 2.68 -14.23 -2.53
C ALA A 179 1.56 -14.39 -1.48
N LEU A 180 1.25 -15.63 -1.08
CA LEU A 180 0.24 -15.91 -0.06
C LEU A 180 0.65 -15.36 1.31
N LEU A 181 1.91 -15.54 1.70
CA LEU A 181 2.45 -14.98 2.93
C LEU A 181 2.35 -13.46 2.90
N ARG A 182 2.72 -12.79 1.80
CA ARG A 182 2.61 -11.33 1.72
C ARG A 182 1.16 -10.84 1.76
N VAL A 183 0.21 -11.54 1.12
CA VAL A 183 -1.23 -11.22 1.20
C VAL A 183 -1.79 -11.42 2.62
N ASN A 184 -1.26 -12.37 3.40
CA ASN A 184 -1.70 -12.61 4.77
C ASN A 184 -0.97 -11.76 5.80
N GLU A 185 0.29 -11.43 5.54
CA GLU A 185 1.04 -10.45 6.32
C GLU A 185 0.41 -9.08 6.21
N ALA A 186 -0.13 -8.76 5.01
CA ALA A 186 -0.81 -7.53 4.60
C ALA A 186 -1.00 -6.55 5.75
N ASP A 187 0.15 -5.96 6.10
CA ASP A 187 0.42 -4.80 6.91
C ASP A 187 -0.46 -4.64 8.16
N ASP A 188 -0.96 -5.73 8.75
CA ASP A 188 -1.87 -5.70 9.92
C ASP A 188 -1.25 -4.91 11.09
N ASP A 189 0.07 -5.02 11.28
CA ASP A 189 0.78 -4.27 12.33
C ASP A 189 1.20 -2.88 11.86
N GLU A 190 1.62 -2.73 10.61
CA GLU A 190 2.06 -1.45 10.05
C GLU A 190 0.87 -0.49 9.90
N LEU A 191 -0.21 -0.92 9.23
CA LEU A 191 -1.46 -0.19 9.08
C LEU A 191 -2.14 0.07 10.42
N ALA A 192 -2.13 -0.89 11.35
CA ALA A 192 -2.66 -0.64 12.70
C ALA A 192 -1.85 0.44 13.43
N SER A 193 -0.52 0.38 13.35
CA SER A 193 0.37 1.36 13.98
C SER A 193 0.19 2.73 13.35
N ALA A 194 0.13 2.80 12.02
CA ALA A 194 -0.12 4.03 11.27
C ALA A 194 -1.49 4.62 11.61
N TYR A 195 -2.55 3.80 11.59
CA TYR A 195 -3.90 4.26 11.91
C TYR A 195 -4.01 4.76 13.35
N TYR A 196 -3.38 4.06 14.31
CA TYR A 196 -3.28 4.52 15.69
C TYR A 196 -2.54 5.85 15.79
N ALA A 197 -1.35 5.97 15.18
CA ALA A 197 -0.53 7.17 15.23
C ALA A 197 -1.19 8.39 14.57
N ALA A 198 -1.95 8.16 13.51
CA ALA A 198 -2.68 9.18 12.74
C ALA A 198 -3.98 9.66 13.39
N ASN A 199 -4.70 8.78 14.10
CA ASN A 199 -6.07 9.04 14.55
C ASN A 199 -6.22 9.14 16.08
N THR A 200 -5.11 9.14 16.81
CA THR A 200 -5.11 9.32 18.28
C THR A 200 -4.05 10.35 18.66
N SER A 201 -4.13 10.89 19.87
CA SER A 201 -3.18 11.90 20.37
C SER A 201 -2.48 11.43 21.64
N LYS A 202 -1.21 11.82 21.81
CA LYS A 202 -0.49 11.52 23.05
C LYS A 202 -1.20 12.17 24.23
N GLY A 203 -1.68 11.37 25.18
CA GLY A 203 -2.38 11.85 26.38
C GLY A 203 -3.91 11.72 26.33
N ASP A 204 -4.49 11.20 25.24
CA ASP A 204 -5.93 10.88 25.17
C ASP A 204 -6.32 9.61 25.97
N GLY A 205 -5.34 8.90 26.54
CA GLY A 205 -5.54 7.66 27.29
C GLY A 205 -5.75 6.42 26.41
N VAL A 206 -5.69 6.55 25.08
CA VAL A 206 -5.90 5.45 24.14
C VAL A 206 -4.61 4.64 23.98
N VAL A 207 -4.65 3.38 24.40
CA VAL A 207 -3.53 2.44 24.28
C VAL A 207 -3.56 1.73 22.93
N TYR A 208 -2.40 1.53 22.32
CA TYR A 208 -2.26 0.76 21.09
C TYR A 208 -2.77 -0.68 21.26
N ASP A 209 -3.74 -1.07 20.44
CA ASP A 209 -4.19 -2.44 20.26
C ASP A 209 -4.21 -2.76 18.76
N ARG A 210 -3.28 -3.61 18.34
CA ARG A 210 -3.11 -4.01 16.93
C ARG A 210 -4.40 -4.52 16.30
N LYS A 211 -5.15 -5.40 16.98
CA LYS A 211 -6.36 -6.00 16.39
C LYS A 211 -7.46 -4.95 16.20
N LYS A 212 -7.63 -4.07 17.19
CA LYS A 212 -8.60 -2.98 17.15
C LYS A 212 -8.28 -2.01 16.01
N PHE A 213 -7.04 -1.53 15.93
CA PHE A 213 -6.67 -0.52 14.94
C PHE A 213 -6.54 -1.09 13.52
N ALA A 214 -6.10 -2.34 13.36
CA ALA A 214 -6.19 -3.05 12.08
C ALA A 214 -7.65 -3.13 11.61
N ALA A 215 -8.56 -3.58 12.48
CA ALA A 215 -9.98 -3.68 12.14
C ALA A 215 -10.61 -2.31 11.83
N ALA A 216 -10.23 -1.25 12.56
CA ALA A 216 -10.70 0.10 12.30
C ALA A 216 -10.28 0.61 10.91
N TYR A 217 -9.03 0.36 10.51
CA TYR A 217 -8.54 0.67 9.16
C TYR A 217 -9.25 -0.19 8.10
N GLU A 218 -9.29 -1.51 8.29
CA GLU A 218 -9.90 -2.46 7.35
C GLU A 218 -11.38 -2.15 7.11
N ALA A 219 -12.14 -1.79 8.15
CA ALA A 219 -13.57 -1.48 8.04
C ALA A 219 -13.83 -0.35 7.03
N ARG A 220 -12.90 0.61 6.96
CA ARG A 220 -12.94 1.78 6.07
C ARG A 220 -12.37 1.43 4.70
N ALA A 221 -11.14 0.93 4.67
CA ALA A 221 -10.42 0.64 3.42
C ALA A 221 -11.09 -0.46 2.58
N LEU A 222 -11.48 -1.58 3.20
CA LEU A 222 -12.10 -2.70 2.47
C LEU A 222 -13.52 -2.38 2.00
N GLY A 223 -14.20 -1.43 2.64
CA GLY A 223 -15.55 -0.96 2.26
C GLY A 223 -15.58 -0.26 0.90
N LEU A 224 -14.45 0.33 0.47
CA LEU A 224 -14.33 1.03 -0.81
C LEU A 224 -14.25 0.06 -2.01
N TYR A 225 -13.88 -1.19 -1.77
CA TYR A 225 -13.63 -2.13 -2.85
C TYR A 225 -14.92 -2.60 -3.51
N LYS A 226 -14.87 -2.66 -4.84
CA LYS A 226 -15.83 -3.36 -5.70
C LYS A 226 -15.15 -4.59 -6.28
N ARG A 227 -15.93 -5.53 -6.81
CA ARG A 227 -15.42 -6.81 -7.34
C ARG A 227 -14.32 -6.64 -8.40
N HIS A 228 -14.40 -5.62 -9.25
CA HIS A 228 -13.39 -5.40 -10.28
C HIS A 228 -12.03 -4.97 -9.70
N HIS A 229 -12.00 -4.26 -8.56
CA HIS A 229 -10.76 -3.93 -7.85
C HIS A 229 -10.04 -5.20 -7.37
N THR A 230 -10.78 -6.12 -6.73
CA THR A 230 -10.20 -7.40 -6.26
C THR A 230 -9.76 -8.29 -7.42
N ASN A 231 -10.53 -8.30 -8.52
CA ASN A 231 -10.20 -9.07 -9.72
C ASN A 231 -8.90 -8.57 -10.39
N ARG A 232 -8.70 -7.25 -10.42
CA ARG A 232 -7.46 -6.64 -10.95
C ARG A 232 -6.26 -7.01 -10.10
N ALA A 233 -6.35 -6.81 -8.78
CA ALA A 233 -5.26 -7.15 -7.84
C ALA A 233 -4.85 -8.63 -7.97
N ILE A 234 -5.82 -9.56 -7.92
CA ILE A 234 -5.48 -10.99 -8.01
C ILE A 234 -4.89 -11.37 -9.37
N SER A 235 -5.33 -10.74 -10.46
CA SER A 235 -4.76 -10.98 -11.80
C SER A 235 -3.29 -10.55 -11.86
N MET A 236 -2.96 -9.40 -11.28
CA MET A 236 -1.58 -8.90 -11.22
C MET A 236 -0.70 -9.79 -10.32
N ILE A 237 -1.22 -10.22 -9.17
CA ILE A 237 -0.53 -11.17 -8.28
C ILE A 237 -0.29 -12.51 -9.00
N ALA A 238 -1.31 -13.06 -9.67
CA ALA A 238 -1.19 -14.31 -10.42
C ALA A 238 -0.09 -14.22 -11.49
N LYS A 239 -0.04 -13.11 -12.23
CA LYS A 239 1.01 -12.86 -13.22
C LYS A 239 2.40 -12.82 -12.59
N ALA A 240 2.57 -12.17 -11.44
CA ALA A 240 3.84 -12.11 -10.71
C ALA A 240 4.29 -13.48 -10.17
N VAL A 241 3.35 -14.36 -9.82
CA VAL A 241 3.62 -15.75 -9.42
C VAL A 241 3.96 -16.66 -10.63
N GLY A 242 3.59 -16.26 -11.85
CA GLY A 242 3.75 -17.06 -13.07
C GLY A 242 2.51 -17.88 -13.47
N ILE A 243 1.34 -17.50 -12.94
CA ILE A 243 0.04 -18.08 -13.28
C ILE A 243 -0.65 -17.20 -14.34
N ALA A 244 -1.29 -17.83 -15.33
CA ALA A 244 -2.00 -17.11 -16.38
C ALA A 244 -3.18 -16.28 -15.80
N PRO A 245 -3.20 -14.94 -15.94
CA PRO A 245 -4.12 -14.05 -15.22
C PRO A 245 -5.58 -14.15 -15.69
N HIS A 246 -5.84 -14.63 -16.91
CA HIS A 246 -7.19 -14.75 -17.49
C HIS A 246 -7.59 -16.21 -17.78
N GLY A 247 -6.92 -17.17 -17.12
CA GLY A 247 -7.19 -18.60 -17.27
C GLY A 247 -8.53 -19.04 -16.67
N ARG A 248 -8.92 -20.29 -16.94
CA ARG A 248 -10.10 -20.93 -16.31
C ARG A 248 -10.00 -20.95 -14.78
N PHE A 249 -8.80 -21.17 -14.26
CA PHE A 249 -8.50 -21.14 -12.81
C PHE A 249 -8.83 -19.77 -12.19
N MET A 250 -8.40 -18.68 -12.82
CA MET A 250 -8.64 -17.32 -12.32
C MET A 250 -10.13 -16.98 -12.28
N ARG A 251 -10.89 -17.35 -13.34
CA ARG A 251 -12.35 -17.19 -13.37
C ARG A 251 -13.08 -17.93 -12.24
N MET A 252 -12.52 -19.03 -11.74
CA MET A 252 -13.07 -19.75 -10.58
C MET A 252 -12.69 -19.10 -9.25
N LEU A 253 -11.49 -18.50 -9.16
CA LEU A 253 -11.00 -17.85 -7.93
C LEU A 253 -11.64 -16.49 -7.66
N GLU A 254 -11.87 -15.67 -8.69
CA GLU A 254 -12.46 -14.33 -8.55
C GLU A 254 -13.71 -14.26 -7.64
N PRO A 255 -14.76 -15.09 -7.82
CA PRO A 255 -15.93 -15.05 -6.94
C PRO A 255 -15.62 -15.50 -5.50
N ILE A 256 -14.63 -16.38 -5.30
CA ILE A 256 -14.21 -16.82 -3.97
C ILE A 256 -13.50 -15.68 -3.25
N VAL A 257 -12.57 -15.02 -3.93
CA VAL A 257 -11.80 -13.89 -3.40
C VAL A 257 -12.73 -12.74 -3.03
N TRP A 258 -13.71 -12.43 -3.89
CA TRP A 258 -14.72 -11.42 -3.57
C TRP A 258 -15.54 -11.79 -2.33
N LYS A 259 -15.96 -13.06 -2.19
CA LYS A 259 -16.67 -13.51 -0.97
C LYS A 259 -15.81 -13.43 0.28
N VAL A 260 -14.52 -13.75 0.19
CA VAL A 260 -13.55 -13.62 1.30
C VAL A 260 -13.40 -12.15 1.67
N TRP A 261 -13.28 -11.27 0.69
CA TRP A 261 -13.21 -9.82 0.89
C TRP A 261 -14.45 -9.32 1.65
N GLN A 262 -15.65 -9.63 1.17
CA GLN A 262 -16.90 -9.25 1.84
C GLN A 262 -17.00 -9.78 3.27
N ARG A 263 -16.50 -10.99 3.55
CA ARG A 263 -16.45 -11.55 4.91
C ARG A 263 -15.47 -10.80 5.80
N ARG A 264 -14.28 -10.44 5.29
CA ARG A 264 -13.30 -9.61 6.00
C ARG A 264 -13.90 -8.23 6.32
N THR A 265 -14.49 -7.55 5.34
CA THR A 265 -15.14 -6.25 5.54
C THR A 265 -16.19 -6.30 6.66
N ARG A 266 -17.10 -7.28 6.63
CA ARG A 266 -18.13 -7.44 7.68
C ARG A 266 -17.55 -7.70 9.05
N LYS A 267 -16.49 -8.53 9.13
CA LYS A 267 -15.81 -8.83 10.38
C LYS A 267 -15.11 -7.60 10.93
N ALA A 268 -14.40 -6.85 10.09
CA ALA A 268 -13.72 -5.61 10.48
C ALA A 268 -14.74 -4.57 10.98
N GLN A 269 -15.84 -4.38 10.27
CA GLN A 269 -16.95 -3.51 10.69
C GLN A 269 -17.53 -3.92 12.04
N ALA A 270 -17.71 -5.22 12.29
CA ALA A 270 -18.22 -5.71 13.57
C ALA A 270 -17.25 -5.56 14.74
N VAL A 271 -15.93 -5.51 14.48
CA VAL A 271 -14.89 -5.27 15.51
C VAL A 271 -14.68 -3.78 15.74
N ALA A 272 -14.90 -2.96 14.71
CA ALA A 272 -14.73 -1.51 14.76
C ALA A 272 -15.95 -0.77 15.35
N ALA A 273 -17.14 -1.39 15.34
CA ALA A 273 -18.37 -0.88 15.95
C ALA A 273 -18.37 -1.03 17.47
#